data_AF-A0A520JFA2-F1
#
_entry.id   AF-A0A520JFA2-F1
#
_cell.length_a   1.000
_cell.length_b   1.000
_cell.length_c   1.000
_cell.angle_alpha   90.00
_cell.angle_beta   90.00
_cell.angle_gamma   90.00
#
_symmetry.space_group_name_H-M   'P 1'
#
loop_
_entity.id
_entity.type
_entity.pdbx_description
1 polymer ?
#
loop_
_entity_poly.entity_id
_entity_poly.type
_entity_poly.pdbx_seq_one_letter_code
_entity_poly.pdbx_strand_id
1 'polypeptide(L)'
;MPTVSPWPELDWTAWRETAIGLQLRTQIIGKVRLALTPWLNHSWHVPFYVSVRGLTTSAIPVGERILEIEFDLLHDRLIFMTSDGRSRGIELRAGSIAHFHKTVIACLTELDIPATFDGTPSEMADVPPFAQDTT
;
A
#
# COMPACT_ATOMS: atom_id res chain seq x y z
N MET A 1 -16.51 10.81 37.85
CA MET A 1 -17.29 10.37 36.66
C MET A 1 -16.48 9.30 35.96
N PRO A 2 -17.08 8.19 35.49
CA PRO A 2 -16.32 7.20 34.74
C PRO A 2 -15.86 7.86 33.44
N THR A 3 -14.56 7.88 33.20
CA THR A 3 -13.96 8.37 31.97
C THR A 3 -14.27 7.35 30.87
N VAL A 4 -15.29 7.63 30.07
CA VAL A 4 -15.51 6.89 28.82
C VAL A 4 -14.27 7.15 27.97
N SER A 5 -13.50 6.10 27.69
CA SER A 5 -12.40 6.19 26.73
C SER A 5 -12.99 6.68 25.40
N PRO A 6 -12.46 7.77 24.80
CA PRO A 6 -12.95 8.24 23.50
C PRO A 6 -12.63 7.27 22.36
N TRP A 7 -11.87 6.21 22.64
CA TRP A 7 -11.48 5.19 21.68
C TRP A 7 -12.56 4.11 21.54
N PRO A 8 -12.88 3.71 20.29
CA PRO A 8 -13.78 2.59 20.06
C PRO A 8 -13.19 1.29 20.61
N GLU A 9 -14.08 0.33 20.90
CA GLU A 9 -13.66 -1.03 21.22
C GLU A 9 -12.96 -1.67 20.00
N LEU A 10 -11.85 -2.36 20.26
CA LEU A 10 -11.07 -3.04 19.22
C LEU A 10 -11.39 -4.55 19.21
N ASP A 11 -12.52 -4.93 18.62
CA ASP A 11 -12.91 -6.34 18.48
C ASP A 11 -12.13 -7.01 17.35
N TRP A 12 -10.98 -7.61 17.69
CA TRP A 12 -10.12 -8.32 16.75
C TRP A 12 -10.87 -9.29 15.84
N THR A 13 -11.83 -10.05 16.39
CA THR A 13 -12.55 -11.07 15.62
C THR A 13 -13.34 -10.43 14.47
N ALA A 14 -13.94 -9.26 14.72
CA ALA A 14 -14.73 -8.55 13.74
C ALA A 14 -13.90 -7.87 12.64
N TRP A 15 -12.68 -7.38 12.93
CA TRP A 15 -11.88 -6.63 11.95
C TRP A 15 -10.65 -7.36 11.40
N ARG A 16 -10.37 -8.59 11.88
CA ARG A 16 -9.19 -9.40 11.49
C ARG A 16 -9.00 -9.50 9.98
N GLU A 17 -10.06 -9.79 9.23
CA GLU A 17 -9.95 -9.95 7.77
C GLU A 17 -9.58 -8.64 7.09
N THR A 18 -10.14 -7.51 7.57
CA THR A 18 -9.77 -6.17 7.09
C THR A 18 -8.32 -5.84 7.45
N ALA A 19 -7.87 -6.20 8.66
CA ALA A 19 -6.48 -6.02 9.11
C ALA A 19 -5.49 -6.72 8.18
N ILE A 20 -5.74 -8.01 7.92
CA ILE A 20 -4.90 -8.87 7.08
C ILE A 20 -4.93 -8.36 5.63
N GLY A 21 -6.10 -8.03 5.12
CA GLY A 21 -6.26 -7.48 3.78
C GLY A 21 -5.53 -6.15 3.61
N LEU A 22 -5.57 -5.26 4.61
CA LEU A 22 -4.82 -4.00 4.61
C LEU A 22 -3.32 -4.26 4.70
N GLN A 23 -2.88 -5.17 5.58
CA GLN A 23 -1.46 -5.55 5.71
C GLN A 23 -0.89 -6.02 4.36
N LEU A 24 -1.56 -6.95 3.67
CA LEU A 24 -1.10 -7.45 2.37
C LEU A 24 -1.06 -6.35 1.30
N ARG A 25 -2.08 -5.47 1.25
CA ARG A 25 -2.10 -4.31 0.34
C ARG A 25 -0.95 -3.35 0.63
N THR A 26 -0.66 -3.07 1.91
CA THR A 26 0.48 -2.23 2.31
C THR A 26 1.82 -2.87 1.97
N GLN A 27 1.97 -4.21 2.09
CA GLN A 27 3.19 -4.90 1.67
C GLN A 27 3.45 -4.73 0.17
N ILE A 28 2.42 -4.83 -0.69
CA ILE A 28 2.57 -4.60 -2.14
C ILE A 28 3.14 -3.22 -2.40
N ILE A 29 2.58 -2.17 -1.79
CA ILE A 29 3.06 -0.79 -1.99
C ILE A 29 4.41 -0.54 -1.34
N GLY A 30 4.69 -1.16 -0.19
CA GLY A 30 6.00 -1.14 0.44
C GLY A 30 7.07 -1.74 -0.46
N LYS A 31 6.77 -2.85 -1.14
CA LYS A 31 7.68 -3.49 -2.09
C LYS A 31 7.87 -2.67 -3.37
N VAL A 32 6.83 -1.98 -3.86
CA VAL A 32 6.96 -1.00 -4.95
C VAL A 32 7.97 0.08 -4.56
N ARG A 33 7.80 0.68 -3.38
CA ARG A 33 8.73 1.71 -2.90
C ARG A 33 10.15 1.18 -2.73
N LEU A 34 10.30 -0.02 -2.18
CA LEU A 34 11.60 -0.68 -2.03
C LEU A 34 12.30 -0.88 -3.37
N ALA A 35 11.56 -1.31 -4.40
CA ALA A 35 12.11 -1.54 -5.73
C ALA A 35 12.50 -0.25 -6.47
N LEU A 36 11.80 0.85 -6.21
CA LEU A 36 12.02 2.14 -6.89
C LEU A 36 13.02 3.05 -6.17
N THR A 37 13.31 2.82 -4.89
CA THR A 37 14.23 3.67 -4.14
C THR A 37 15.65 3.08 -4.17
N PRO A 38 16.71 3.91 -4.37
CA PRO A 38 18.08 3.43 -4.24
C PRO A 38 18.31 2.77 -2.89
N TRP A 39 18.93 1.58 -2.89
CA TRP A 39 19.11 0.80 -1.68
C TRP A 39 19.97 1.57 -0.66
N LEU A 40 19.35 2.00 0.44
CA LEU A 40 20.01 2.47 1.64
C LEU A 40 20.03 1.36 2.70
N ASN A 41 21.08 1.32 3.52
CA ASN A 41 21.27 0.30 4.56
C ASN A 41 19.98 -0.04 5.32
N HIS A 42 19.75 -1.35 5.50
CA HIS A 42 18.60 -1.93 6.22
C HIS A 42 17.20 -1.53 5.72
N SER A 43 17.06 -0.98 4.51
CA SER A 43 15.76 -0.54 3.98
C SER A 43 14.99 0.43 4.89
N TRP A 44 15.67 1.14 5.80
CA TRP A 44 15.04 2.11 6.72
C TRP A 44 14.33 3.27 6.00
N HIS A 45 14.54 3.39 4.71
CA HIS A 45 13.92 4.38 3.83
C HIS A 45 12.55 3.94 3.30
N VAL A 46 11.98 2.80 3.72
CA VAL A 46 10.69 2.27 3.23
C VAL A 46 9.53 2.23 4.28
N PRO A 47 9.48 3.05 5.35
CA PRO A 47 8.31 3.06 6.23
C PRO A 47 7.19 3.91 5.65
N PHE A 48 5.94 3.46 5.74
CA PHE A 48 4.83 4.39 5.52
C PHE A 48 4.83 5.51 6.58
N TYR A 49 4.52 6.72 6.15
CA TYR A 49 4.30 7.85 7.04
C TYR A 49 2.80 8.07 7.22
N VAL A 50 2.39 8.44 8.43
CA VAL A 50 0.99 8.79 8.69
C VAL A 50 0.70 10.17 8.10
N SER A 51 -0.34 10.24 7.28
CA SER A 51 -0.91 11.50 6.79
C SER A 51 -2.25 11.77 7.47
N VAL A 52 -2.82 12.94 7.22
CA VAL A 52 -4.19 13.26 7.69
C VAL A 52 -5.26 12.35 7.06
N ARG A 53 -4.93 11.63 5.98
CA ARG A 53 -5.85 10.76 5.23
C ARG A 53 -5.62 9.28 5.49
N GLY A 54 -4.44 8.89 5.99
CA GLY A 54 -4.07 7.50 6.20
C GLY A 54 -2.55 7.31 6.17
N LEU A 55 -2.04 6.66 5.13
CA LEU A 55 -0.62 6.28 5.01
C LEU A 55 -0.04 6.72 3.66
N THR A 56 1.10 7.41 3.66
CA THR A 56 1.80 7.83 2.44
C THR A 56 3.20 7.24 2.37
N THR A 57 3.70 6.98 1.16
CA THR A 57 5.09 6.62 0.91
C THR A 57 6.04 7.80 1.08
N SER A 58 5.55 9.05 1.13
CA SER A 58 6.37 10.23 0.81
C SER A 58 6.98 10.12 -0.60
N ALA A 59 7.87 11.05 -0.94
CA ALA A 59 8.53 11.13 -2.23
C ALA A 59 9.39 9.90 -2.53
N ILE A 60 9.09 9.24 -3.65
CA ILE A 60 9.88 8.17 -4.27
C ILE A 60 10.52 8.75 -5.54
N PRO A 61 11.85 8.90 -5.61
CA PRO A 61 12.52 9.34 -6.83
C PRO A 61 12.40 8.30 -7.95
N VAL A 62 11.97 8.71 -9.14
CA VAL A 62 11.84 7.85 -10.33
C VAL A 62 12.34 8.59 -11.57
N GLY A 63 13.60 8.37 -11.94
CA GLY A 63 14.25 9.15 -13.01
C GLY A 63 14.30 10.64 -12.63
N GLU A 64 13.76 11.50 -13.50
CA GLU A 64 13.64 12.96 -13.25
C GLU A 64 12.30 13.35 -12.58
N ARG A 65 11.47 12.36 -12.21
CA ARG A 65 10.17 12.56 -11.60
C ARG A 65 10.17 12.08 -10.15
N ILE A 66 9.16 12.52 -9.41
CA ILE A 66 8.81 11.98 -8.09
C ILE A 66 7.48 11.24 -8.23
N LEU A 67 7.36 10.08 -7.59
CA LEU A 67 6.11 9.37 -7.34
C LEU A 67 5.79 9.46 -5.85
N GLU A 68 4.54 9.72 -5.51
CA GLU A 68 4.00 9.53 -4.17
C GLU A 68 2.79 8.60 -4.27
N ILE A 69 2.69 7.66 -3.34
CA ILE A 69 1.55 6.75 -3.23
C ILE A 69 0.92 6.91 -1.85
N GLU A 70 -0.37 7.24 -1.81
CA GLU A 70 -1.12 7.47 -0.57
C GLU A 70 -2.33 6.55 -0.45
N PHE A 71 -2.39 5.78 0.64
CA PHE A 71 -3.62 5.15 1.14
C PHE A 71 -4.47 6.22 1.82
N ASP A 72 -5.46 6.70 1.10
CA ASP A 72 -6.50 7.58 1.60
C ASP A 72 -7.63 6.74 2.18
N LEU A 73 -7.45 6.37 3.45
CA LEU A 73 -8.36 5.53 4.21
C LEU A 73 -9.67 6.25 4.58
N LEU A 74 -9.71 7.58 4.45
CA LEU A 74 -10.94 8.36 4.63
C LEU A 74 -11.89 8.26 3.43
N HIS A 75 -11.37 7.97 2.24
CA HIS A 75 -12.15 7.89 1.00
C HIS A 75 -12.01 6.54 0.29
N ASP A 76 -11.53 5.51 0.99
CA ASP A 76 -11.33 4.16 0.48
C ASP A 76 -10.60 4.12 -0.87
N ARG A 77 -9.46 4.80 -0.97
CA ARG A 77 -8.69 4.82 -2.23
C ARG A 77 -7.18 4.78 -2.01
N LEU A 78 -6.49 4.17 -2.97
CA LEU A 78 -5.05 4.29 -3.13
C LEU A 78 -4.78 5.25 -4.29
N ILE A 79 -3.99 6.30 -4.05
CA ILE A 79 -3.73 7.35 -5.03
C ILE A 79 -2.24 7.32 -5.38
N PHE A 80 -1.95 7.34 -6.68
CA PHE A 80 -0.61 7.52 -7.23
C PHE A 80 -0.54 8.93 -7.79
N MET A 81 0.46 9.71 -7.39
CA MET A 81 0.66 11.08 -7.82
C MET A 81 2.09 11.26 -8.27
N THR A 82 2.30 11.96 -9.38
CA THR A 82 3.63 12.24 -9.91
C THR A 82 3.89 13.74 -10.00
N SER A 83 5.15 14.15 -9.87
CA SER A 83 5.55 15.56 -9.90
C SER A 83 5.30 16.26 -11.25
N ASP A 84 5.02 15.49 -12.32
CA ASP A 84 4.63 16.01 -13.63
C ASP A 84 3.11 16.31 -13.74
N GLY A 85 2.37 16.12 -12.63
CA GLY A 85 0.94 16.41 -12.53
C GLY A 85 0.02 15.25 -12.88
N ARG A 86 0.54 14.08 -13.28
CA ARG A 86 -0.31 12.90 -13.52
C ARG A 86 -0.69 12.20 -12.22
N SER A 87 -1.90 11.63 -12.22
CA SER A 87 -2.40 10.81 -11.13
C SER A 87 -3.19 9.59 -11.61
N ARG A 88 -3.21 8.54 -10.77
CA ARG A 88 -4.09 7.36 -10.89
C ARG A 88 -4.67 7.01 -9.53
N GLY A 89 -5.81 6.32 -9.54
CA GLY A 89 -6.51 5.93 -8.32
C GLY A 89 -7.03 4.51 -8.42
N ILE A 90 -6.98 3.78 -7.31
CA ILE A 90 -7.58 2.47 -7.14
C ILE A 90 -8.55 2.57 -5.97
N GLU A 91 -9.80 2.11 -6.15
CA GLU A 91 -10.71 1.99 -5.02
C GLU A 91 -10.31 0.83 -4.11
N LEU A 92 -10.28 1.06 -2.80
CA LEU A 92 -10.02 0.06 -1.77
C LEU A 92 -11.31 -0.66 -1.40
N ARG A 93 -11.88 -1.39 -2.37
CA ARG A 93 -13.06 -2.24 -2.14
C ARG A 93 -12.65 -3.63 -1.68
N ALA A 94 -13.63 -4.35 -1.11
CA ALA A 94 -13.52 -5.79 -0.90
C ALA A 94 -13.18 -6.50 -2.23
N GLY A 95 -12.31 -7.49 -2.16
CA GLY A 95 -11.80 -8.20 -3.32
C GLY A 95 -10.43 -8.82 -3.06
N SER A 96 -10.01 -9.66 -4.00
CA SER A 96 -8.81 -10.48 -3.85
C SER A 96 -7.52 -9.68 -3.94
N ILE A 97 -6.49 -10.16 -3.26
CA ILE A 97 -5.16 -9.53 -3.27
C ILE A 97 -4.53 -9.64 -4.66
N ALA A 98 -4.80 -10.70 -5.42
CA ALA A 98 -4.36 -10.85 -6.80
C ALA A 98 -4.92 -9.75 -7.72
N HIS A 99 -6.20 -9.40 -7.56
CA HIS A 99 -6.80 -8.32 -8.33
C HIS A 99 -6.18 -6.97 -7.98
N PHE A 100 -6.00 -6.69 -6.68
CA PHE A 100 -5.35 -5.47 -6.22
C PHE A 100 -3.91 -5.37 -6.75
N HIS A 101 -3.12 -6.43 -6.61
CA HIS A 101 -1.74 -6.52 -7.12
C HIS A 101 -1.66 -6.23 -8.62
N LYS A 102 -2.53 -6.85 -9.42
CA LYS A 102 -2.60 -6.61 -10.87
C LYS A 102 -2.93 -5.14 -11.18
N THR A 103 -3.86 -4.56 -10.43
CA THR A 103 -4.30 -3.17 -10.64
C THR A 103 -3.20 -2.17 -10.28
N VAL A 104 -2.43 -2.44 -9.22
CA VAL A 104 -1.24 -1.65 -8.86
C VAL A 104 -0.21 -1.68 -10.00
N ILE A 105 0.12 -2.85 -10.54
CA ILE A 105 1.05 -2.99 -11.67
C ILE A 105 0.56 -2.25 -12.91
N ALA A 106 -0.75 -2.31 -13.19
CA ALA A 106 -1.34 -1.59 -14.30
C ALA A 106 -1.21 -0.07 -14.11
N CYS A 107 -1.52 0.47 -12.93
CA CYS A 107 -1.39 1.90 -12.62
C CYS A 107 0.06 2.38 -12.77
N LEU A 108 1.02 1.60 -12.30
CA LEU A 108 2.44 1.89 -12.43
C LEU A 108 2.89 1.91 -13.90
N THR A 109 2.42 0.94 -14.70
CA THR A 109 2.66 0.89 -16.15
C THR A 109 2.07 2.12 -16.85
N GLU A 110 0.83 2.50 -16.54
CA GLU A 110 0.15 3.67 -17.13
C GLU A 110 0.81 5.01 -16.78
N LEU A 111 1.57 5.07 -15.69
CA LEU A 111 2.36 6.23 -15.29
C LEU A 111 3.78 6.21 -15.87
N ASP A 112 4.13 5.21 -16.68
CA ASP A 112 5.48 4.97 -17.20
C ASP A 112 6.51 4.76 -16.06
N ILE A 113 6.12 4.02 -15.02
CA ILE A 113 6.95 3.69 -13.84
C ILE A 113 6.85 2.18 -13.58
N PRO A 114 7.35 1.32 -14.48
CA PRO A 114 7.34 -0.12 -14.22
C PRO A 114 8.20 -0.45 -13.00
N ALA A 115 7.67 -1.27 -12.09
CA ALA A 115 8.39 -1.76 -10.91
C ALA A 115 8.38 -3.28 -10.88
N THR A 116 9.55 -3.88 -10.69
CA THR A 116 9.71 -5.32 -10.49
C THR A 116 10.08 -5.57 -9.04
N PHE A 117 9.28 -6.37 -8.34
CA PHE A 117 9.51 -6.72 -6.94
C PHE A 117 9.08 -8.17 -6.67
N ASP A 118 9.58 -8.74 -5.57
CA ASP A 118 9.17 -10.07 -5.13
C ASP A 118 7.70 -10.09 -4.74
N GLY A 119 6.89 -10.88 -5.45
CA GLY A 119 5.45 -10.99 -5.24
C GLY A 119 5.02 -11.84 -4.04
N THR A 120 5.96 -12.28 -3.19
CA THR A 120 5.67 -13.12 -2.02
C THR A 120 5.44 -12.27 -0.78
N PRO A 121 4.35 -12.48 -0.01
CA PRO A 121 4.18 -11.87 1.30
C PRO A 121 5.37 -12.15 2.22
N SER A 122 5.79 -11.16 3.00
CA SER A 122 6.86 -11.27 3.98
C SER A 122 6.29 -11.38 5.39
N GLU A 123 6.94 -12.16 6.25
CA GLU A 123 6.61 -12.32 7.67
C GLU A 123 5.16 -12.78 7.97
N MET A 124 4.53 -13.46 7.00
CA MET A 124 3.21 -14.05 7.14
C MET A 124 3.27 -15.52 6.74
N ALA A 125 2.98 -16.41 7.68
CA ALA A 125 2.92 -17.84 7.41
C ALA A 125 1.69 -18.18 6.56
N ASP A 126 1.84 -19.14 5.66
CA ASP A 126 0.76 -19.75 4.89
C ASP A 126 -0.07 -18.81 4.00
N VAL A 127 0.49 -17.66 3.61
CA VAL A 127 -0.16 -16.76 2.63
C VAL A 127 0.41 -17.04 1.23
N PRO A 128 -0.44 -17.27 0.20
CA PRO A 128 0.04 -17.46 -1.16
C PRO A 128 0.69 -16.18 -1.72
N PRO A 129 1.50 -16.29 -2.79
CA PRO A 129 2.00 -15.11 -3.52
C PRO A 129 0.86 -14.18 -3.92
N PHE A 130 1.10 -12.85 -3.92
CA PHE A 130 0.05 -11.85 -4.14
C PHE A 130 -0.77 -12.11 -5.40
N ALA A 131 -0.12 -12.47 -6.51
CA ALA A 131 -0.78 -12.74 -7.78
C ALA A 131 -1.64 -14.02 -7.81
N GLN A 132 -1.50 -14.89 -6.81
CA GLN A 132 -2.19 -16.18 -6.70
C GLN A 132 -3.30 -16.16 -5.62
N ASP A 133 -3.29 -15.15 -4.75
CA ASP A 133 -4.30 -14.95 -3.73
C ASP A 133 -5.60 -14.43 -4.35
N THR A 134 -6.44 -15.37 -4.78
CA THR A 134 -7.69 -15.13 -5.54
C THR A 134 -8.96 -15.20 -4.69
N THR A 135 -8.78 -15.48 -3.40
CA THR A 135 -9.84 -15.55 -2.38
C THR A 135 -10.45 -14.19 -2.06
#